data_AF-A0A212KV05-F1
#
_entry.id   AF-A0A212KV05-F1
#
_cell.length_a   1.000
_cell.length_b   1.000
_cell.length_c   1.000
_cell.angle_alpha   90.00
_cell.angle_beta   90.00
_cell.angle_gamma   90.00
#
_symmetry.space_group_name_H-M   'P 1'
#
loop_
_entity.id
_entity.type
_entity.pdbx_description
1 polymer ?
#
loop_
_entity_poly.entity_id
_entity_poly.type
_entity_poly.pdbx_seq_one_letter_code
_entity_poly.pdbx_strand_id
1 'polypeptide(L)'
;MKATKTSLFSSIAIFVAIGAATLSYGITPLAEIISDLSDRCSGRGNTWNPLFHERLPRLLVLLLTGASLAVAGAVMQALFQNPLASPGILGITSGGSLVVVILLVTGW
;
A
#
# COMPACT_ATOMS: atom_id res chain seq x y z
N MET A 1 8.28 13.48 26.27
CA MET A 1 9.07 13.51 25.01
C MET A 1 9.68 12.16 24.58
N LYS A 2 10.05 11.23 25.49
CA LYS A 2 10.57 9.90 25.09
C LYS A 2 9.51 8.99 24.45
N ALA A 3 8.27 9.00 24.96
CA ALA A 3 7.19 8.12 24.50
C ALA A 3 6.72 8.37 23.06
N THR A 4 6.72 9.63 22.60
CA THR A 4 6.31 9.99 21.23
C THR A 4 7.31 9.50 20.19
N LYS A 5 8.62 9.56 20.50
CA LYS A 5 9.67 9.07 19.59
C LYS A 5 9.60 7.55 19.45
N THR A 6 9.41 6.81 20.56
CA THR A 6 9.29 5.34 20.51
C THR A 6 8.03 4.87 19.78
N SER A 7 6.91 5.58 19.92
CA SER A 7 5.69 5.29 19.17
C SER A 7 5.91 5.44 17.66
N LEU A 8 6.59 6.51 17.23
CA LEU A 8 6.85 6.77 15.81
C LEU A 8 7.76 5.70 15.18
N PHE A 9 8.83 5.31 15.88
CA PHE A 9 9.73 4.25 15.43
C PHE A 9 9.01 2.90 15.32
N SER A 10 8.13 2.58 16.26
CA SER A 10 7.30 1.37 16.21
C SER A 10 6.36 1.36 15.00
N SER A 11 5.67 2.47 14.71
CA SER A 11 4.76 2.55 13.57
C SER A 11 5.48 2.38 12.23
N ILE A 12 6.65 3.02 12.09
CA ILE A 12 7.49 2.90 10.89
C ILE A 12 8.01 1.47 10.74
N ALA A 13 8.48 0.85 11.83
CA ALA A 13 8.95 -0.54 11.80
C ALA A 13 7.84 -1.52 11.38
N ILE A 14 6.62 -1.34 11.89
CA ILE A 14 5.46 -2.16 11.52
C ILE A 14 5.12 -1.95 10.04
N PHE A 15 5.12 -0.71 9.55
CA PHE A 15 4.85 -0.41 8.15
C PHE A 15 5.87 -1.06 7.20
N VAL A 16 7.16 -0.98 7.54
CA VAL A 16 8.24 -1.64 6.78
C VAL A 16 8.09 -3.16 6.83
N ALA A 17 7.74 -3.73 7.98
CA ALA A 17 7.52 -5.17 8.13
C ALA A 17 6.36 -5.68 7.25
N ILE A 18 5.24 -4.93 7.21
CA ILE A 18 4.09 -5.26 6.36
C ILE A 18 4.45 -5.13 4.87
N GLY A 19 5.23 -4.11 4.50
CA GLY A 19 5.77 -3.96 3.15
C GLY A 19 6.63 -5.16 2.74
N ALA A 20 7.57 -5.57 3.59
CA ALA A 20 8.42 -6.74 3.36
C ALA A 20 7.64 -8.06 3.30
N ALA A 21 6.61 -8.21 4.13
CA ALA A 21 5.71 -9.36 4.09
C ALA A 21 4.97 -9.42 2.74
N THR A 22 4.55 -8.28 2.18
CA THR A 22 3.91 -8.22 0.87
C THR A 22 4.83 -8.67 -0.27
N LEU A 23 6.15 -8.43 -0.16
CA LEU A 23 7.13 -9.02 -1.09
C LEU A 23 7.31 -10.52 -0.89
N SER A 24 7.02 -11.05 0.29
CA SER A 24 7.25 -12.45 0.65
C SER A 24 6.04 -13.34 0.34
N TYR A 25 4.83 -12.79 0.46
CA TYR A 25 3.59 -13.47 0.10
C TYR A 25 3.40 -13.50 -1.42
N GLY A 26 3.71 -14.62 -2.04
CA GLY A 26 3.34 -14.92 -3.42
C GLY A 26 3.62 -16.38 -3.77
N ILE A 27 3.00 -16.85 -4.84
CA ILE A 27 3.09 -18.25 -5.28
C ILE A 27 4.53 -18.64 -5.61
N THR A 28 5.33 -17.68 -6.09
CA THR A 28 6.77 -17.87 -6.33
C THR A 28 7.60 -17.61 -5.06
N PRO A 29 8.43 -18.58 -4.61
CA PRO A 29 9.30 -18.41 -3.45
C PRO A 29 10.36 -17.33 -3.68
N LEU A 30 10.83 -16.70 -2.59
CA LEU A 30 11.84 -15.63 -2.64
C LEU A 30 13.18 -16.07 -3.25
N ALA A 31 13.53 -17.35 -3.14
CA ALA A 31 14.75 -17.89 -3.72
C ALA A 31 14.76 -17.79 -5.25
N GLU A 32 13.62 -18.07 -5.87
CA GLU A 32 13.45 -18.05 -7.33
C GLU A 32 13.46 -16.62 -7.88
N ILE A 33 12.96 -15.67 -7.08
CA ILE A 33 13.07 -14.23 -7.32
C ILE A 33 14.52 -13.76 -7.34
N ILE A 34 15.35 -14.25 -6.40
CA ILE A 34 16.75 -13.84 -6.30
C ILE A 34 17.55 -14.41 -7.47
N SER A 35 17.29 -15.66 -7.87
CA SER A 35 17.91 -16.24 -9.06
C SER A 35 17.46 -15.52 -10.33
N ASP A 36 16.17 -15.19 -10.49
CA ASP A 36 15.68 -14.41 -11.64
C ASP A 36 16.31 -13.01 -11.71
N LEU A 37 16.51 -12.35 -10.56
CA LEU A 37 17.20 -11.06 -10.50
C LEU A 37 18.68 -11.18 -10.84
N SER A 38 19.35 -12.23 -10.35
CA SER A 38 20.76 -12.52 -10.66
C SER A 38 20.95 -12.85 -12.15
N ASP A 39 20.05 -13.63 -12.73
CA ASP A 39 20.06 -13.99 -14.15
C ASP A 39 19.79 -12.76 -15.04
N ARG A 40 18.94 -11.82 -14.59
CA ARG A 40 18.76 -10.53 -15.27
C ARG A 40 20.00 -9.63 -15.17
N CYS A 41 20.65 -9.55 -14.01
CA CYS A 41 21.90 -8.78 -13.86
C CYS A 41 23.05 -9.33 -14.71
N SER A 42 23.09 -10.65 -14.91
CA SER A 42 24.07 -11.32 -15.77
C SER A 42 23.69 -11.36 -17.26
N GLY A 43 22.55 -10.76 -17.64
CA GLY A 43 22.10 -10.66 -19.03
C GLY A 43 21.45 -11.92 -19.60
N ARG A 44 21.11 -12.90 -18.76
CA ARG A 44 20.50 -14.19 -19.13
C ARG A 44 19.03 -14.33 -18.72
N GLY A 45 18.44 -13.27 -18.18
CA GLY A 45 17.11 -13.29 -17.59
C GLY A 45 15.97 -13.57 -18.58
N ASN A 46 14.99 -14.34 -18.10
CA ASN A 46 13.65 -14.48 -18.62
C ASN A 46 12.92 -13.11 -18.71
N THR A 47 12.12 -12.93 -19.77
CA THR A 47 11.39 -11.67 -20.04
C THR A 47 10.24 -11.42 -19.05
N TRP A 48 9.63 -12.48 -18.52
CA TRP A 48 8.49 -12.38 -17.61
C TRP A 48 8.93 -12.50 -16.14
N ASN A 49 9.05 -11.36 -15.46
CA ASN A 49 9.39 -11.32 -14.03
C ASN A 49 8.17 -10.85 -13.20
N PRO A 50 7.61 -11.71 -12.32
CA PRO A 50 6.46 -11.39 -11.47
C PRO A 50 6.70 -10.22 -10.51
N LEU A 51 7.96 -9.93 -10.16
CA LEU A 51 8.29 -8.80 -9.30
C LEU A 51 7.82 -7.50 -9.93
N PHE A 52 8.16 -7.28 -11.20
CA PHE A 52 7.87 -6.01 -11.87
C PHE A 52 6.43 -5.89 -12.37
N HIS A 53 5.79 -7.02 -12.68
CA HIS A 53 4.43 -7.02 -13.23
C HIS A 53 3.33 -7.05 -12.16
N GLU A 54 3.57 -7.67 -11.01
CA GLU A 54 2.53 -7.85 -9.99
C GLU A 54 2.91 -7.28 -8.63
N ARG A 55 4.11 -7.60 -8.12
CA ARG A 55 4.48 -7.28 -6.72
C ARG A 55 4.82 -5.80 -6.53
N LEU A 56 5.66 -5.24 -7.41
CA LEU A 56 6.09 -3.84 -7.38
C LEU A 56 4.92 -2.87 -7.58
N PRO A 57 4.03 -3.03 -8.58
CA PRO A 57 2.85 -2.15 -8.70
C PRO A 57 1.92 -2.26 -7.48
N ARG A 58 1.70 -3.47 -6.94
CA ARG A 58 0.89 -3.66 -5.72
C ARG A 58 1.47 -2.93 -4.51
N LEU A 59 2.78 -2.98 -4.32
CA LEU A 59 3.47 -2.25 -3.25
C LEU A 59 3.34 -0.74 -3.42
N LEU A 60 3.47 -0.23 -4.64
CA LEU A 60 3.29 1.19 -4.92
C LEU A 60 1.88 1.65 -4.55
N VAL A 61 0.86 0.89 -4.96
CA VAL A 61 -0.54 1.19 -4.59
C VAL A 61 -0.73 1.16 -3.07
N LEU A 62 -0.17 0.16 -2.37
CA LEU A 62 -0.22 0.07 -0.91
C LEU A 62 0.38 1.32 -0.24
N LEU A 63 1.58 1.73 -0.67
CA LEU A 63 2.28 2.89 -0.13
C LEU A 63 1.54 4.20 -0.40
N LEU A 64 1.11 4.41 -1.65
CA LEU A 64 0.41 5.64 -2.06
C LEU A 64 -0.95 5.76 -1.39
N THR A 65 -1.70 4.67 -1.34
CA THR A 65 -3.03 4.66 -0.71
C THR A 65 -2.90 4.88 0.80
N GLY A 66 -1.96 4.19 1.47
CA GLY A 66 -1.68 4.39 2.89
C GLY A 66 -1.26 5.82 3.23
N ALA A 67 -0.37 6.42 2.44
CA ALA A 67 0.05 7.81 2.59
C ALA A 67 -1.12 8.79 2.39
N SER A 68 -1.94 8.56 1.36
CA SER A 68 -3.13 9.37 1.08
C SER A 68 -4.13 9.33 2.25
N LEU A 69 -4.40 8.15 2.81
CA LEU A 69 -5.28 8.02 3.98
C LEU A 69 -4.70 8.70 5.23
N ALA A 70 -3.39 8.60 5.45
CA ALA A 70 -2.73 9.26 6.59
C ALA A 70 -2.85 10.79 6.48
N VAL A 71 -2.61 11.35 5.29
CA VAL A 71 -2.76 12.78 5.03
C VAL A 71 -4.22 13.21 5.16
N ALA A 72 -5.16 12.48 4.56
CA ALA A 72 -6.58 12.78 4.66
C ALA A 72 -7.07 12.76 6.11
N GLY A 73 -6.62 11.78 6.91
CA GLY A 73 -6.90 11.71 8.34
C GLY A 73 -6.35 12.90 9.11
N ALA A 74 -5.09 13.28 8.87
CA ALA A 74 -4.47 14.43 9.52
C ALA A 74 -5.18 15.75 9.16
N VAL A 75 -5.53 15.95 7.89
CA VAL A 75 -6.28 17.12 7.42
C VAL A 75 -7.66 17.17 8.05
N MET A 76 -8.38 16.04 8.10
CA MET A 76 -9.69 15.93 8.73
C MET A 76 -9.64 16.28 10.23
N GLN A 77 -8.68 15.70 10.95
CA GLN A 77 -8.48 15.97 12.37
C GLN A 77 -8.14 17.44 12.63
N ALA A 78 -7.36 18.08 11.74
CA ALA A 78 -7.01 19.49 11.83
C ALA A 78 -8.19 20.43 11.52
N LEU A 79 -8.99 20.13 10.49
CA LEU A 79 -10.14 20.93 10.09
C LEU A 79 -11.23 20.97 11.16
N PHE A 80 -11.57 19.82 11.73
CA PHE A 80 -12.62 19.71 12.74
C PHE A 80 -12.12 19.96 14.16
N GLN A 81 -10.80 20.13 14.34
CA GLN A 81 -10.14 20.20 15.65
C GLN A 81 -10.61 19.08 16.59
N ASN A 82 -10.90 17.92 16.01
CA ASN A 82 -11.45 16.76 16.70
C ASN A 82 -10.56 15.55 16.40
N PRO A 83 -9.81 15.05 17.39
CA PRO A 83 -8.89 13.92 17.19
C PRO A 83 -9.62 12.60 16.84
N LEU A 84 -10.95 12.54 16.99
CA LEU A 84 -11.77 11.39 16.61
C LEU A 84 -12.36 11.51 15.19
N ALA A 85 -12.17 12.65 14.51
CA ALA A 85 -12.66 12.83 13.16
C ALA A 85 -11.90 11.92 12.18
N SER A 86 -12.63 11.16 11.37
CA SER A 86 -12.07 10.31 10.33
C SER A 86 -12.75 10.57 8.98
N PRO A 87 -12.03 10.43 7.86
CA PRO A 87 -12.56 10.74 6.54
C PRO A 87 -13.74 9.85 6.11
N GLY A 88 -13.90 8.68 6.74
CA GLY A 88 -15.02 7.76 6.45
C GLY A 88 -16.39 8.27 6.87
N ILE A 89 -16.46 9.22 7.82
CA ILE A 89 -17.75 9.72 8.37
C ILE A 89 -18.45 10.69 7.40
N LEU A 90 -17.71 11.33 6.48
CA LEU A 90 -18.26 12.29 5.52
C LEU A 90 -18.95 11.64 4.29
N GLY A 91 -19.07 10.31 4.26
CA GLY A 91 -19.72 9.60 3.15
C GLY A 91 -18.88 9.48 1.87
N ILE A 92 -17.60 9.90 1.90
CA ILE A 92 -16.68 9.81 0.75
C ILE A 92 -16.49 8.35 0.31
N THR A 93 -16.32 7.43 1.25
CA THR A 93 -16.19 5.99 0.97
C THR A 93 -17.46 5.40 0.36
N SER A 94 -18.63 5.78 0.88
CA SER A 94 -19.93 5.32 0.36
C SER A 94 -20.20 5.84 -1.05
N GLY A 95 -19.87 7.11 -1.32
CA GLY A 95 -19.98 7.71 -2.66
C GLY A 95 -19.08 7.04 -3.68
N GLY A 96 -17.81 6.77 -3.33
CA GLY A 96 -16.89 6.03 -4.19
C GLY A 96 -17.37 4.62 -4.52
N SER A 97 -17.89 3.91 -3.51
CA SER A 97 -18.45 2.56 -3.70
C SER A 97 -19.67 2.56 -4.63
N LEU A 98 -20.54 3.57 -4.49
CA LEU A 98 -21.71 3.74 -5.36
C LEU A 98 -21.31 3.98 -6.81
N VAL A 99 -20.29 4.83 -7.06
CA VAL A 99 -19.77 5.04 -8.43
C VAL A 99 -19.21 3.75 -9.02
N VAL A 100 -18.46 2.97 -8.25
CA VAL A 100 -17.94 1.66 -8.70
C VAL A 100 -19.08 0.73 -9.11
N VAL A 101 -20.15 0.64 -8.29
CA VAL A 101 -21.33 -0.19 -8.62
C VAL A 101 -22.03 0.29 -9.88
N ILE A 102 -22.19 1.62 -10.04
CA ILE A 102 -22.81 2.19 -11.25
C ILE A 102 -22.00 1.82 -12.49
N LEU A 103 -20.68 1.98 -12.46
CA LEU A 103 -19.81 1.64 -13.60
C LEU A 103 -19.90 0.15 -13.95
N LEU A 104 -19.82 -0.72 -12.95
CA LEU A 104 -19.96 -2.16 -13.14
C LEU A 104 -21.31 -2.57 -13.73
N VAL A 105 -22.41 -1.98 -13.25
CA VAL A 105 -23.76 -2.29 -13.73
C VAL A 105 -24.01 -1.73 -15.13
N THR A 106 -23.44 -0.58 -15.46
CA THR A 106 -23.55 0.02 -16.80
C THR A 106 -22.64 -0.64 -17.83
N GLY A 107 -21.81 -1.61 -17.44
CA GLY A 107 -20.98 -2.41 -18.34
C GLY A 107 -19.72 -1.69 -18.81
N TRP A 108 -19.24 -0.70 -18.04
CA TRP A 108 -17.95 -0.04 -18.26
C TRP A 108 -16.80 -0.78 -17.58
#